data_AF-A0A978SWV6-F1
#
_entry.id   AF-A0A978SWV6-F1
#
_cell.length_a   1.000
_cell.length_b   1.000
_cell.length_c   1.000
_cell.angle_alpha   90.00
_cell.angle_beta   90.00
_cell.angle_gamma   90.00
#
_symmetry.space_group_name_H-M   'P 1'
#
loop_
_entity.id
_entity.type
_entity.pdbx_description
1 polymer ?
#
loop_
_entity_poly.entity_id
_entity_poly.type
_entity_poly.pdbx_seq_one_letter_code
_entity_poly.pdbx_strand_id
1 'polypeptide(L)'
;MIPEIISENQLNALKFVISTLKKHKIAYHITGGLAGNIYGSKWPLHDIDIEVSQKDINQVASLFMPNIIRPLARFVDNEFDLMLLTLRVNDVEIEINQVEDAFIFTADGRRVKLDTDLNKAIKKNFFGISVWVQPLEDIIRYKELLGRNEDIKDLKTCLQTSHD
;
A
#
# COMPACT_ATOMS: atom_id res chain seq x y z
N MET A 1 -18.96 6.52 16.01
CA MET A 1 -18.72 5.08 15.74
C MET A 1 -17.76 5.05 14.57
N ILE A 2 -16.53 4.59 14.78
CA ILE A 2 -15.56 4.44 13.69
C ILE A 2 -16.16 3.37 12.76
N PRO A 3 -16.43 3.65 11.47
CA PRO A 3 -16.73 2.54 10.57
C PRO A 3 -15.55 1.58 10.66
N GLU A 4 -15.82 0.28 10.84
CA GLU A 4 -14.86 -0.76 11.24
C GLU A 4 -13.86 -1.10 10.10
N ILE A 5 -13.25 -0.08 9.50
CA ILE A 5 -12.35 -0.16 8.33
C ILE A 5 -10.91 -0.49 8.73
N ILE A 6 -10.58 -0.35 10.01
CA ILE A 6 -9.26 -0.67 10.57
C ILE A 6 -9.39 -1.05 12.06
N SER A 7 -8.70 -2.10 12.48
CA SER A 7 -8.62 -2.52 13.87
C SER A 7 -7.57 -1.73 14.66
N GLU A 8 -7.61 -1.81 15.99
CA GLU A 8 -6.58 -1.20 16.85
C GLU A 8 -5.18 -1.78 16.56
N ASN A 9 -5.09 -3.10 16.33
CA ASN A 9 -3.83 -3.75 15.98
C ASN A 9 -3.27 -3.22 14.66
N GLN A 10 -4.11 -3.08 13.63
CA GLN A 10 -3.73 -2.52 12.33
C GLN A 10 -3.29 -1.06 12.46
N LEU A 11 -3.99 -0.26 13.24
CA LEU A 11 -3.62 1.13 13.48
C LEU A 11 -2.28 1.26 14.21
N ASN A 12 -2.03 0.42 15.22
CA ASN A 12 -0.77 0.41 15.96
C ASN A 12 0.40 -0.10 15.11
N ALA A 13 0.16 -1.13 14.30
CA ALA A 13 1.12 -1.65 13.33
C ALA A 13 1.51 -0.59 12.29
N LEU A 14 0.51 0.12 11.74
CA LEU A 14 0.72 1.25 10.84
C LEU A 14 1.57 2.36 11.50
N LYS A 15 1.22 2.78 12.73
CA LYS A 15 1.99 3.80 13.47
C LYS A 15 3.46 3.39 13.64
N PHE A 16 3.71 2.13 13.98
CA PHE A 16 5.05 1.60 14.17
C PHE A 16 5.88 1.67 12.87
N VAL A 17 5.34 1.16 11.76
CA VAL A 17 6.06 1.16 10.47
C VAL A 17 6.28 2.58 9.98
N ILE A 18 5.23 3.41 9.96
CA ILE A 18 5.30 4.78 9.45
C ILE A 18 6.27 5.65 10.26
N SER A 19 6.27 5.53 11.59
CA SER A 19 7.22 6.27 12.44
C SER A 19 8.66 5.85 12.18
N THR A 20 8.90 4.55 11.93
CA THR A 20 10.22 4.01 11.61
C THR A 20 10.72 4.50 10.25
N LEU A 21 9.88 4.47 9.20
CA LEU A 21 10.25 4.99 7.88
C LEU A 21 10.57 6.49 7.93
N LYS A 22 9.73 7.27 8.62
CA LYS A 22 9.94 8.72 8.80
C LYS A 22 11.22 9.03 9.55
N LYS A 23 11.51 8.32 10.65
CA LYS A 23 12.73 8.49 11.45
C LYS A 23 13.99 8.34 10.59
N HIS A 24 13.95 7.44 9.59
CA HIS A 24 15.06 7.17 8.69
C HIS A 24 14.98 7.91 7.35
N LYS A 25 14.01 8.83 7.19
CA LYS A 25 13.80 9.62 5.97
C LYS A 25 13.59 8.78 4.70
N ILE A 26 12.96 7.62 4.85
CA ILE A 26 12.62 6.74 3.73
C ILE A 26 11.33 7.25 3.10
N ALA A 27 11.38 7.54 1.79
CA ALA A 27 10.19 7.89 1.03
C ALA A 27 9.32 6.65 0.85
N TYR A 28 8.01 6.82 1.04
CA TYR A 28 7.05 5.73 0.94
C TYR A 28 5.69 6.28 0.52
N HIS A 29 4.82 5.39 0.10
CA HIS A 29 3.38 5.64 0.13
C HIS A 29 2.61 4.38 0.51
N ILE A 30 1.40 4.58 1.02
CA ILE A 30 0.44 3.51 1.28
C ILE A 30 -0.32 3.24 -0.03
N THR A 31 -0.47 1.97 -0.40
CA THR A 31 -1.25 1.51 -1.55
C THR A 31 -2.33 0.51 -1.12
N GLY A 32 -2.93 -0.23 -2.06
CA GLY A 32 -3.79 -1.36 -1.76
C GLY A 32 -5.11 -1.01 -1.07
N GLY A 33 -5.57 -1.92 -0.22
CA GLY A 33 -6.86 -1.79 0.48
C GLY A 33 -6.89 -0.60 1.45
N LEU A 34 -5.80 -0.40 2.20
CA LEU A 34 -5.71 0.70 3.16
C LEU A 34 -5.76 2.06 2.46
N ALA A 35 -5.09 2.22 1.31
CA ALA A 35 -5.15 3.45 0.54
C ALA A 35 -6.59 3.79 0.12
N GLY A 36 -7.35 2.81 -0.38
CA GLY A 36 -8.77 2.98 -0.67
C GLY A 36 -9.55 3.46 0.56
N ASN A 37 -9.33 2.83 1.71
CA ASN A 37 -10.01 3.19 2.95
C ASN A 37 -9.65 4.62 3.43
N ILE A 38 -8.42 5.08 3.18
CA ILE A 38 -8.02 6.47 3.44
C ILE A 38 -8.76 7.46 2.52
N TYR A 39 -9.10 7.05 1.28
CA TYR A 39 -9.92 7.85 0.36
C TYR A 39 -11.43 7.74 0.61
N GLY A 40 -11.87 6.78 1.43
CA GLY A 40 -13.26 6.69 1.89
C GLY A 40 -13.98 5.38 1.57
N SER A 41 -13.31 4.40 0.94
CA SER A 41 -13.90 3.05 0.84
C SER A 41 -14.09 2.43 2.22
N LYS A 42 -14.94 1.40 2.29
CA LYS A 42 -15.26 0.67 3.53
C LYS A 42 -14.86 -0.81 3.45
N TRP A 43 -13.80 -1.10 2.71
CA TRP A 43 -13.38 -2.47 2.50
C TRP A 43 -12.83 -3.06 3.80
N PRO A 44 -13.11 -4.35 4.08
CA PRO A 44 -12.41 -5.05 5.14
C PRO A 44 -10.92 -5.05 4.82
N LEU A 45 -10.10 -4.69 5.80
CA LEU A 45 -8.65 -4.65 5.62
C LEU A 45 -8.04 -5.98 6.07
N HIS A 46 -7.31 -6.64 5.17
CA HIS A 46 -6.63 -7.91 5.44
C HIS A 46 -5.18 -7.70 5.90
N ASP A 47 -4.49 -6.80 5.21
CA ASP A 47 -3.07 -6.48 5.32
C ASP A 47 -2.84 -4.97 5.14
N ILE A 48 -1.59 -4.53 5.22
CA ILE A 48 -1.19 -3.15 4.96
C ILE A 48 -0.11 -3.15 3.88
N ASP A 49 -0.41 -2.52 2.74
CA ASP A 49 0.51 -2.41 1.62
C ASP A 49 1.25 -1.07 1.62
N ILE A 50 2.58 -1.12 1.57
CA ILE A 50 3.45 0.06 1.53
C ILE A 50 4.48 -0.12 0.43
N GLU A 51 4.65 0.88 -0.42
CA GLU A 51 5.73 0.87 -1.43
C GLU A 51 6.85 1.85 -1.06
N VAL A 52 8.09 1.44 -1.31
CA VAL A 52 9.32 2.24 -1.11
C VAL A 52 10.20 2.19 -2.37
N SER A 53 11.29 2.96 -2.39
CA SER A 53 12.22 2.90 -3.51
C SER A 53 13.20 1.72 -3.39
N GLN A 54 13.70 1.21 -4.52
CA GLN A 54 14.66 0.12 -4.61
C GLN A 54 15.96 0.46 -3.89
N LYS A 55 16.39 1.73 -3.92
CA LYS A 55 17.58 2.16 -3.17
C LYS A 55 17.41 2.01 -1.64
N ASP A 56 16.16 2.05 -1.15
CA ASP A 56 15.85 2.03 0.28
C ASP A 56 15.43 0.63 0.78
N ILE A 57 15.02 -0.30 -0.09
CA ILE A 57 14.41 -1.58 0.31
C ILE A 57 15.33 -2.45 1.19
N ASN A 58 16.63 -2.44 0.94
CA ASN A 58 17.60 -3.18 1.78
C ASN A 58 17.75 -2.56 3.17
N GLN A 59 17.67 -1.23 3.27
CA GLN A 59 17.65 -0.54 4.54
C GLN A 59 16.35 -0.85 5.30
N VAL A 60 15.21 -0.86 4.61
CA VAL A 60 13.91 -1.26 5.19
C VAL A 60 13.99 -2.67 5.75
N ALA A 61 14.49 -3.64 4.98
CA ALA A 61 14.66 -5.02 5.45
C ALA A 61 15.53 -5.08 6.73
N SER A 62 16.61 -4.30 6.79
CA SER A 62 17.48 -4.24 7.96
C SER A 62 16.78 -3.64 9.19
N LEU A 63 15.99 -2.59 9.01
CA LEU A 63 15.26 -1.90 10.09
C LEU A 63 14.18 -2.76 10.73
N PHE A 64 13.53 -3.61 9.93
CA PHE A 64 12.42 -4.46 10.38
C PHE A 64 12.79 -5.92 10.55
N MET A 65 14.08 -6.27 10.55
CA MET A 65 14.56 -7.66 10.64
C MET A 65 13.86 -8.51 11.72
N PRO A 66 13.59 -8.02 12.95
CA PRO A 66 12.88 -8.81 13.96
C PRO A 66 11.41 -9.13 13.63
N ASN A 67 10.79 -8.39 12.71
CA ASN A 67 9.39 -8.51 12.33
C ASN A 67 9.19 -9.25 11.00
N ILE A 68 10.26 -9.56 10.27
CA ILE A 68 10.18 -10.22 8.96
C ILE A 68 9.68 -11.66 9.13
N ILE A 69 8.55 -11.97 8.50
CA ILE A 69 8.03 -13.34 8.35
C ILE A 69 8.31 -13.92 6.96
N ARG A 70 8.50 -13.06 5.95
CA ARG A 70 8.96 -13.43 4.60
C ARG A 70 10.07 -12.46 4.19
N PRO A 71 11.31 -12.94 4.00
CA PRO A 71 12.44 -12.08 3.64
C PRO A 71 12.25 -11.47 2.25
N LEU A 72 12.95 -10.36 2.00
CA LEU A 72 12.93 -9.68 0.70
C LEU A 72 13.29 -10.66 -0.42
N ALA A 73 12.35 -10.91 -1.31
CA ALA A 73 12.51 -11.82 -2.44
C ALA A 73 11.59 -11.41 -3.60
N ARG A 74 11.82 -12.01 -4.77
CA ARG A 74 10.88 -11.92 -5.89
C ARG A 74 9.64 -12.75 -5.57
N PHE A 75 8.48 -12.15 -5.67
CA PHE A 75 7.18 -12.80 -5.54
C PHE A 75 6.41 -12.65 -6.83
N VAL A 76 5.91 -13.78 -7.34
CA VAL A 76 5.15 -13.85 -8.58
C VAL A 76 3.90 -14.68 -8.31
N ASP A 77 2.73 -14.08 -8.52
CA ASP A 77 1.44 -14.77 -8.47
C ASP A 77 0.61 -14.46 -9.73
N ASN A 78 -0.71 -14.66 -9.65
CA ASN A 78 -1.60 -14.43 -10.78
C ASN A 78 -1.86 -12.95 -11.08
N GLU A 79 -1.58 -12.05 -10.13
CA GLU A 79 -1.87 -10.62 -10.23
C GLU A 79 -0.59 -9.78 -10.33
N PHE A 80 0.49 -10.22 -9.69
CA PHE A 80 1.66 -9.39 -9.44
C PHE A 80 2.99 -10.12 -9.63
N ASP A 81 4.00 -9.34 -9.97
CA ASP A 81 5.39 -9.76 -10.06
C ASP A 81 6.27 -8.64 -9.47
N LEU A 82 6.65 -8.82 -8.19
CA LEU A 82 7.17 -7.78 -7.30
C LEU A 82 8.43 -8.25 -6.56
N MET A 83 9.29 -7.31 -6.17
CA MET A 83 10.27 -7.52 -5.09
C MET A 83 9.65 -7.04 -3.78
N LEU A 84 9.36 -7.96 -2.86
CA LEU A 84 8.62 -7.67 -1.62
C LEU A 84 9.18 -8.41 -0.41
N LEU A 85 8.94 -7.86 0.76
CA LEU A 85 9.09 -8.52 2.06
C LEU A 85 7.76 -8.42 2.82
N THR A 86 7.51 -9.39 3.71
CA THR A 86 6.32 -9.37 4.58
C THR A 86 6.75 -9.31 6.04
N LEU A 87 6.17 -8.37 6.78
CA LEU A 87 6.33 -8.22 8.21
C LEU A 87 5.10 -8.77 8.95
N ARG A 88 5.28 -9.17 10.21
CA ARG A 88 4.19 -9.33 11.17
C ARG A 88 4.40 -8.40 12.37
N VAL A 89 3.42 -7.53 12.60
CA VAL A 89 3.41 -6.57 13.71
C VAL A 89 2.02 -6.59 14.34
N ASN A 90 1.92 -6.91 15.64
CA ASN A 90 0.63 -7.03 16.35
C ASN A 90 -0.39 -7.95 15.64
N ASP A 91 0.08 -9.10 15.14
CA ASP A 91 -0.71 -10.06 14.36
C ASP A 91 -1.28 -9.53 13.03
N VAL A 92 -0.77 -8.40 12.55
CA VAL A 92 -1.11 -7.80 11.25
C VAL A 92 0.03 -8.01 10.28
N GLU A 93 -0.30 -8.47 9.09
CA GLU A 93 0.65 -8.57 7.98
C GLU A 93 0.81 -7.23 7.30
N ILE A 94 2.07 -6.88 7.00
CA ILE A 94 2.42 -5.66 6.29
C ILE A 94 3.34 -6.08 5.15
N GLU A 95 2.90 -5.82 3.92
CA GLU A 95 3.69 -6.05 2.73
C GLU A 95 4.42 -4.75 2.35
N ILE A 96 5.73 -4.87 2.18
CA ILE A 96 6.55 -3.76 1.71
C ILE A 96 7.26 -4.16 0.43
N ASN A 97 6.85 -3.56 -0.68
CA ASN A 97 7.47 -3.77 -1.98
C ASN A 97 8.26 -2.54 -2.44
N GLN A 98 9.23 -2.79 -3.31
CA GLN A 98 9.88 -1.69 -4.04
C GLN A 98 9.00 -1.29 -5.24
N VAL A 99 9.00 -0.01 -5.61
CA VAL A 99 8.23 0.49 -6.76
C VAL A 99 8.89 0.17 -8.11
N GLU A 100 10.22 0.12 -8.15
CA GLU A 100 10.97 -0.21 -9.36
C GLU A 100 10.88 -1.70 -9.67
N ASP A 101 10.84 -2.06 -10.95
CA ASP A 101 10.77 -3.47 -11.38
C ASP A 101 9.53 -4.22 -10.84
N ALA A 102 8.46 -3.47 -10.57
CA ALA A 102 7.14 -3.96 -10.21
C ALA A 102 6.25 -4.13 -11.46
N PHE A 103 5.53 -5.25 -11.54
CA PHE A 103 4.64 -5.55 -12.67
C PHE A 103 3.33 -6.12 -12.19
N ILE A 104 2.33 -5.92 -13.03
CA ILE A 104 0.98 -6.44 -12.88
C ILE A 104 0.68 -7.39 -14.04
N PHE A 105 0.04 -8.51 -13.75
CA PHE A 105 -0.59 -9.35 -14.75
C PHE A 105 -2.03 -8.86 -14.92
N THR A 106 -2.30 -8.31 -16.10
CA THR A 106 -3.60 -7.76 -16.43
C THR A 106 -4.65 -8.86 -16.57
N ALA A 107 -5.93 -8.50 -16.46
CA ALA A 107 -7.03 -9.44 -16.67
C ALA A 107 -7.02 -10.12 -18.06
N ASP A 108 -6.38 -9.52 -19.06
CA ASP A 108 -6.17 -10.09 -20.41
C ASP A 108 -4.85 -10.88 -20.57
N GLY A 109 -4.10 -11.11 -19.48
CA GLY A 109 -2.91 -11.96 -19.43
C GLY A 109 -1.60 -11.27 -19.82
N ARG A 110 -1.58 -9.95 -20.00
CA ARG A 110 -0.35 -9.20 -20.27
C ARG A 110 0.40 -8.88 -18.99
N ARG A 111 1.73 -8.93 -19.04
CA ARG A 111 2.60 -8.41 -17.97
C ARG A 111 2.91 -6.94 -18.26
N VAL A 112 2.37 -6.03 -17.45
CA VAL A 112 2.52 -4.58 -17.60
C VAL A 112 3.34 -4.04 -16.44
N LYS A 113 4.32 -3.18 -16.73
CA LYS A 113 5.12 -2.52 -15.69
C LYS A 113 4.26 -1.48 -14.95
N LEU A 114 4.32 -1.49 -13.61
CA LEU A 114 3.78 -0.41 -12.79
C LEU A 114 4.76 0.77 -12.82
N ASP A 115 4.28 1.93 -13.25
CA ASP A 115 5.06 3.17 -13.33
C ASP A 115 4.73 4.08 -12.14
N THR A 116 4.92 3.55 -10.93
CA THR A 116 4.65 4.26 -9.69
C THR A 116 5.71 5.33 -9.45
N ASP A 117 5.27 6.56 -9.17
CA ASP A 117 6.13 7.68 -8.77
C ASP A 117 5.85 8.09 -7.32
N LEU A 118 6.76 7.74 -6.41
CA LEU A 118 6.67 8.08 -4.99
C LEU A 118 6.58 9.59 -4.72
N ASN A 119 6.99 10.46 -5.65
CA ASN A 119 6.91 11.90 -5.48
C ASN A 119 5.49 12.45 -5.65
N LYS A 120 4.57 11.68 -6.26
CA LYS A 120 3.16 12.05 -6.40
C LYS A 120 2.32 11.74 -5.17
N ALA A 121 2.91 11.11 -4.15
CA ALA A 121 2.20 10.72 -2.95
C ALA A 121 1.47 11.89 -2.30
N ILE A 122 0.21 11.66 -1.93
CA ILE A 122 -0.67 12.66 -1.34
C ILE A 122 -0.64 12.52 0.18
N LYS A 123 -0.41 13.63 0.88
CA LYS A 123 -0.46 13.65 2.34
C LYS A 123 -1.92 13.62 2.82
N LYS A 124 -2.26 12.64 3.65
CA LYS A 124 -3.59 12.51 4.28
C LYS A 124 -3.46 12.39 5.80
N ASN A 125 -4.51 12.76 6.52
CA ASN A 125 -4.67 12.44 7.93
C ASN A 125 -5.57 11.21 8.04
N PHE A 126 -5.11 10.19 8.75
CA PHE A 126 -5.86 8.96 9.00
C PHE A 126 -5.74 8.60 10.48
N PHE A 127 -6.85 8.70 11.22
CA PHE A 127 -6.91 8.46 12.68
C PHE A 127 -5.81 9.18 13.48
N GLY A 128 -5.54 10.45 13.15
CA GLY A 128 -4.52 11.26 13.83
C GLY A 128 -3.09 11.02 13.38
N ILE A 129 -2.87 10.12 12.40
CA ILE A 129 -1.57 9.86 11.79
C ILE A 129 -1.53 10.60 10.44
N SER A 130 -0.47 11.39 10.23
CA SER A 130 -0.20 11.89 8.88
C SER A 130 0.52 10.82 8.06
N VAL A 131 -0.03 10.46 6.90
CA VAL A 131 0.51 9.42 6.01
C VAL A 131 0.64 9.94 4.58
N TRP A 132 1.57 9.35 3.82
CA TRP A 132 1.71 9.53 2.38
C TRP A 132 0.99 8.37 1.70
N VAL A 133 0.11 8.66 0.74
CA VAL A 133 -0.77 7.69 0.09
C VAL A 133 -0.64 7.83 -1.42
N GLN A 134 -0.68 6.72 -2.15
CA GLN A 134 -0.70 6.74 -3.61
C GLN A 134 -1.90 7.58 -4.12
N PRO A 135 -1.75 8.39 -5.19
CA PRO A 135 -2.87 9.10 -5.78
C PRO A 135 -4.06 8.19 -6.09
N LEU A 136 -5.27 8.66 -5.83
CA LEU A 136 -6.50 7.88 -6.01
C LEU A 136 -6.66 7.40 -7.46
N GLU A 137 -6.30 8.25 -8.41
CA GLU A 137 -6.34 7.97 -9.84
C GLU A 137 -5.37 6.83 -10.22
N ASP A 138 -4.19 6.78 -9.59
CA ASP A 138 -3.21 5.72 -9.81
C ASP A 138 -3.70 4.40 -9.20
N ILE A 139 -4.39 4.45 -8.05
CA ILE A 139 -5.02 3.28 -7.44
C ILE A 139 -6.10 2.70 -8.35
N ILE A 140 -6.99 3.58 -8.87
CA ILE A 140 -8.03 3.18 -9.83
C ILE A 140 -7.39 2.56 -11.07
N ARG A 141 -6.34 3.18 -11.61
CA ARG A 141 -5.67 2.71 -12.83
C ARG A 141 -5.08 1.30 -12.69
N TYR A 142 -4.37 1.00 -11.59
CA TYR A 142 -3.83 -0.36 -11.46
C TYR A 142 -4.94 -1.38 -11.18
N LYS A 143 -6.02 -1.00 -10.47
CA LYS A 143 -7.18 -1.88 -10.29
C LYS A 143 -7.94 -2.13 -11.59
N GLU A 144 -7.96 -1.17 -12.52
CA GLU A 144 -8.48 -1.36 -13.89
C GLU A 144 -7.66 -2.42 -14.64
N LEU A 145 -6.33 -2.42 -14.47
CA LEU A 145 -5.46 -3.45 -15.05
C LEU A 145 -5.77 -4.85 -14.48
N LEU A 146 -6.05 -4.96 -13.17
CA LEU A 146 -6.46 -6.22 -12.52
C LEU A 146 -7.89 -6.67 -12.86
N GLY A 147 -8.73 -5.78 -13.42
CA GLY A 147 -10.14 -6.06 -13.63
C GLY A 147 -10.99 -6.07 -12.34
N ARG A 148 -10.55 -5.40 -11.28
CA ARG A 148 -11.29 -5.29 -9.99
C ARG A 148 -12.44 -4.29 -10.06
N ASN A 149 -13.46 -4.62 -10.85
CA ASN A 149 -14.56 -3.72 -11.21
C ASN A 149 -15.35 -3.17 -10.02
N GLU A 150 -15.57 -3.96 -8.97
CA GLU A 150 -16.29 -3.48 -7.77
C GLU A 150 -15.45 -2.47 -7.00
N ASP A 151 -14.16 -2.74 -6.78
CA ASP A 151 -13.25 -1.78 -6.15
C ASP A 151 -13.22 -0.44 -6.90
N ILE A 152 -13.19 -0.49 -8.24
CA ILE A 152 -13.15 0.71 -9.08
C ILE A 152 -14.41 1.54 -8.92
N LYS A 153 -15.59 0.91 -8.86
CA LYS A 153 -16.87 1.62 -8.65
C LYS A 153 -16.84 2.36 -7.32
N ASP A 154 -16.42 1.69 -6.25
CA ASP A 154 -16.33 2.29 -4.91
C ASP A 154 -15.36 3.47 -4.90
N LEU A 155 -14.15 3.30 -5.42
CA LEU A 155 -13.15 4.38 -5.47
C LEU A 155 -13.59 5.58 -6.32
N LYS A 156 -14.34 5.35 -7.41
CA LYS A 156 -14.88 6.44 -8.24
C LYS A 156 -15.90 7.29 -7.48
N THR A 157 -16.59 6.75 -6.48
CA THR A 157 -17.45 7.57 -5.59
C THR A 157 -16.63 8.50 -4.69
N CYS A 158 -15.40 8.12 -4.32
CA CYS A 158 -14.49 8.92 -3.50
C CYS A 158 -13.90 10.14 -4.25
N LEU A 159 -13.83 10.10 -5.58
CA LEU A 159 -13.43 11.27 -6.39
C LEU A 159 -14.45 12.41 -6.29
N GLN A 160 -15.73 12.08 -6.14
CA GLN A 160 -16.82 13.05 -6.17
C GLN A 160 -16.96 13.83 -4.85
N THR A 161 -16.47 13.28 -3.74
CA THR A 161 -16.53 13.89 -2.39
C THR A 161 -15.33 14.76 -2.05
N SER A 162 -14.33 14.87 -2.94
CA SER A 162 -13.11 15.68 -2.71
C SER A 162 -13.25 17.15 -3.16
N HIS A 163 -14.47 17.60 -3.49
CA HIS A 163 -14.78 18.96 -3.95
C HIS A 163 -15.66 19.78 -2.99
N ASP A 164 -15.90 19.30 -1.77
CA ASP A 164 -16.61 20.05 -0.71
C ASP A 164 -15.67 20.55 0.40
#